data_AF-A0AAU1PJA1-F1
#
_entry.id   AF-A0AAU1PJA1-F1
#
_cell.length_a   1.000
_cell.length_b   1.000
_cell.length_c   1.000
_cell.angle_alpha   90.00
_cell.angle_beta   90.00
_cell.angle_gamma   90.00
#
_symmetry.space_group_name_H-M   'P 1'
#
loop_
_entity.id
_entity.type
_entity.pdbx_description
1 polymer ?
#
loop_
_entity_poly.entity_id
_entity_poly.type
_entity_poly.pdbx_seq_one_letter_code
_entity_poly.pdbx_strand_id
1 'polypeptide(L)'
;MSLRLSTVILPIYRWADEGREVWRRAEGLGLHGAYTYDHLSWRTFRDRTWFGAVPTLTAAAAATQRIRLGTLVTSVKPHSRITT
;
A
#
# COMPACT_ATOMS: atom_id res chain seq x y z
N MET A 1 -13.13 -23.77 6.77
CA MET A 1 -12.58 -22.54 6.16
C MET A 1 -11.10 -22.72 5.95
N SER A 2 -10.59 -22.49 4.75
CA SER A 2 -9.14 -22.50 4.50
C SER A 2 -8.52 -21.18 4.93
N LEU A 3 -7.33 -21.23 5.55
CA LEU A 3 -6.59 -20.05 5.98
C LEU A 3 -6.18 -19.20 4.77
N ARG A 4 -6.28 -17.86 4.89
CA ARG A 4 -5.84 -16.90 3.86
C ARG A 4 -4.82 -15.96 4.48
N LEU A 5 -3.58 -16.04 4.02
CA LEU A 5 -2.51 -15.17 4.48
C LEU A 5 -2.40 -13.93 3.58
N SER A 6 -2.27 -12.76 4.18
CA SER A 6 -2.07 -11.48 3.50
C SER A 6 -0.90 -10.71 4.13
N THR A 7 -0.42 -9.66 3.48
CA THR A 7 0.70 -8.84 3.97
C THR A 7 0.40 -7.35 3.94
N VAL A 8 1.17 -6.59 4.71
CA VAL A 8 1.27 -5.13 4.62
C VAL A 8 2.65 -4.78 4.10
N ILE A 9 2.69 -3.97 3.05
CA ILE A 9 3.91 -3.44 2.45
C ILE A 9 3.92 -1.94 2.76
N LEU A 10 4.95 -1.49 3.47
CA LEU A 10 5.08 -0.07 3.80
C LEU A 10 5.37 0.76 2.54
N PRO A 11 4.80 1.98 2.42
CA PRO A 11 5.02 2.83 1.25
C PRO A 11 6.35 3.60 1.38
N ILE A 12 7.44 2.88 1.62
CA ILE A 12 8.78 3.45 1.87
C ILE A 12 9.75 3.17 0.72
N TYR A 13 9.43 2.18 -0.11
CA TYR A 13 10.28 1.75 -1.22
C TYR A 13 10.04 2.62 -2.44
N ARG A 14 11.11 3.19 -2.99
CA ARG A 14 11.02 3.86 -4.29
C ARG A 14 10.65 2.83 -5.35
N TRP A 15 9.71 3.20 -6.22
CA TRP A 15 9.14 2.27 -7.19
C TRP A 15 10.17 1.65 -8.14
N ALA A 16 11.06 2.49 -8.68
CA ALA A 16 12.07 2.08 -9.66
C ALA A 16 13.16 1.17 -9.07
N ASP A 17 13.46 1.33 -7.77
CA ASP A 17 14.58 0.64 -7.15
C ASP A 17 14.13 -0.73 -6.61
N GLU A 18 13.09 -0.75 -5.77
CA GLU A 18 12.68 -1.95 -5.02
C GLU A 18 11.17 -2.16 -4.99
N GLY A 19 10.38 -1.08 -5.05
CA GLY A 19 8.93 -1.14 -4.83
C GLY A 19 8.23 -2.14 -5.75
N ARG A 20 8.51 -2.10 -7.06
CA ARG A 20 7.87 -3.00 -8.02
C ARG A 20 8.05 -4.48 -7.68
N GLU A 21 9.27 -4.89 -7.34
CA GLU A 21 9.59 -6.30 -7.09
C GLU A 21 9.04 -6.78 -5.75
N VAL A 22 8.95 -5.92 -4.73
CA VAL A 22 8.31 -6.25 -3.46
C VAL A 22 6.82 -6.61 -3.67
N TRP A 23 6.09 -5.82 -4.46
CA TRP A 23 4.67 -6.10 -4.78
C TRP A 23 4.50 -7.34 -5.65
N ARG A 24 5.33 -7.52 -6.68
CA ARG A 24 5.31 -8.73 -7.52
C ARG A 24 5.62 -9.99 -6.72
N ARG A 25 6.55 -9.90 -5.76
CA ARG A 25 6.90 -11.02 -4.89
C ARG A 25 5.75 -11.41 -3.98
N ALA A 26 4.99 -10.45 -3.44
CA ALA A 26 3.79 -10.75 -2.64
C ALA A 26 2.76 -11.58 -3.44
N GLU A 27 2.54 -11.25 -4.71
CA GLU A 27 1.70 -12.04 -5.61
C GLU A 27 2.33 -13.40 -5.96
N GLY A 28 3.63 -13.44 -6.26
CA GLY A 28 4.35 -14.67 -6.58
C GLY A 28 4.38 -15.69 -5.44
N LEU A 29 4.31 -15.22 -4.19
CA LEU A 29 4.19 -16.05 -2.99
C LEU A 29 2.75 -16.57 -2.76
N GLY A 30 1.78 -16.18 -3.59
CA GLY A 30 0.40 -16.63 -3.47
C GLY A 30 -0.36 -16.01 -2.30
N LEU A 31 0.09 -14.85 -1.81
CA LEU A 31 -0.62 -14.13 -0.75
C LEU A 31 -2.00 -13.71 -1.24
N HIS A 32 -2.97 -13.79 -0.32
CA HIS A 32 -4.35 -13.50 -0.63
C HIS A 32 -4.58 -12.01 -0.96
N GLY A 33 -3.90 -11.13 -0.22
CA GLY A 33 -3.91 -9.70 -0.43
C GLY A 33 -2.63 -9.04 0.04
N ALA A 34 -2.36 -7.86 -0.51
CA ALA A 34 -1.29 -6.98 -0.10
C ALA A 34 -1.87 -5.59 0.14
N TYR A 35 -1.52 -4.99 1.28
CA TYR A 35 -2.05 -3.72 1.72
C TYR A 35 -0.95 -2.69 1.98
N THR A 36 -1.27 -1.41 1.98
CA THR A 36 -0.38 -0.33 2.48
C THR A 36 -1.13 0.57 3.46
N TYR A 37 -0.42 1.41 4.21
CA TYR A 37 -1.02 2.42 5.08
C TYR A 37 -1.27 3.73 4.32
N ASP A 38 -2.41 4.35 4.59
CA ASP A 38 -2.81 5.67 4.06
C ASP A 38 -2.40 6.86 4.95
N HIS A 39 -1.69 6.60 6.05
CA HIS A 39 -1.15 7.67 6.88
C HIS A 39 -0.14 8.50 6.10
N LEU A 40 -0.01 9.80 6.41
CA LEU A 40 0.98 10.68 5.76
C LEU A 40 2.40 10.47 6.28
N SER A 41 2.55 9.89 7.47
CA SER A 41 3.83 9.44 8.03
C SER A 41 3.61 8.53 9.23
N TRP A 42 4.63 7.77 9.60
CA TRP A 42 4.73 7.06 10.88
C TRP A 42 5.91 7.64 11.67
N ARG A 43 5.83 7.69 13.00
CA ARG A 43 6.84 8.40 13.83
C ARG A 43 8.29 8.03 13.51
N THR A 44 8.55 6.74 13.30
CA THR A 44 9.87 6.17 12.93
C THR A 44 10.37 6.63 11.55
N PHE A 45 9.50 7.10 10.68
CA PHE A 45 9.79 7.51 9.29
C PHE A 45 9.57 9.01 9.06
N ARG A 46 9.48 9.84 10.11
CA ARG A 46 9.21 11.29 10.00
C ARG A 46 10.11 12.00 8.97
N ASP A 47 11.40 11.67 8.98
CA ASP A 47 12.41 12.29 8.12
C ASP A 47 12.86 11.35 6.98
N ARG A 48 12.04 10.33 6.69
CA ARG A 48 12.30 9.34 5.64
C ARG A 48 11.19 9.38 4.61
N THR A 49 11.47 8.79 3.45
CA THR A 49 10.50 8.70 2.38
C THR A 49 9.25 7.95 2.82
N TRP A 50 8.10 8.56 2.60
CA TRP A 50 6.79 7.97 2.79
C TRP A 50 5.90 8.38 1.62
N PHE A 51 5.59 7.42 0.76
CA PHE A 51 4.78 7.63 -0.44
C PHE A 51 3.28 7.59 -0.09
N GLY A 52 2.48 8.33 -0.86
CA GLY A 52 1.03 8.28 -0.72
C GLY A 52 0.46 6.91 -1.06
N ALA A 53 -0.56 6.44 -0.32
CA ALA A 53 -1.16 5.14 -0.55
C ALA A 53 -1.80 5.00 -1.93
N VAL A 54 -2.53 6.03 -2.40
CA VAL A 54 -3.19 5.97 -3.71
C VAL A 54 -2.17 5.79 -4.85
N PRO A 55 -1.12 6.62 -5.01
CA PRO A 55 -0.08 6.37 -6.01
C PRO A 55 0.61 5.00 -5.86
N THR A 56 0.87 4.58 -4.62
CA THR A 56 1.50 3.28 -4.33
C THR A 56 0.63 2.12 -4.82
N LEU A 57 -0.66 2.14 -4.50
CA LEU A 57 -1.62 1.11 -4.90
C LEU A 57 -1.89 1.14 -6.41
N THR A 58 -1.92 2.32 -7.03
CA THR A 58 -2.00 2.45 -8.50
C THR A 58 -0.81 1.78 -9.19
N ALA A 59 0.41 2.04 -8.70
CA ALA A 59 1.61 1.40 -9.23
C ALA A 59 1.59 -0.12 -9.01
N ALA A 60 1.18 -0.57 -7.82
CA ALA A 60 1.02 -2.00 -7.52
C ALA A 60 -0.01 -2.68 -8.44
N ALA A 61 -1.13 -2.03 -8.73
CA ALA A 61 -2.15 -2.52 -9.63
C ALA A 61 -1.62 -2.67 -11.07
N ALA A 62 -0.74 -1.77 -11.51
CA ALA A 62 -0.10 -1.87 -12.82
C ALA A 62 0.96 -2.99 -12.91
N ALA A 63 1.51 -3.45 -11.78
CA ALA A 63 2.58 -4.46 -11.74
C ALA A 63 2.13 -5.87 -11.37
N THR A 64 0.89 -6.04 -10.90
CA THR A 64 0.32 -7.31 -10.44
C THR A 64 -0.97 -7.62 -11.21
N GLN A 65 -1.50 -8.84 -11.11
CA GLN A 65 -2.62 -9.28 -11.97
C GLN A 65 -3.82 -9.87 -11.22
N ARG A 66 -3.61 -10.42 -10.02
CA ARG A 66 -4.59 -11.22 -9.29
C ARG A 66 -4.64 -10.93 -7.80
N ILE A 67 -3.53 -10.50 -7.19
CA ILE A 67 -3.49 -10.21 -5.75
C ILE A 67 -4.46 -9.06 -5.43
N ARG A 68 -5.19 -9.17 -4.30
CA ARG A 68 -6.05 -8.07 -3.85
C ARG A 68 -5.22 -6.95 -3.27
N LEU A 69 -5.54 -5.73 -3.65
CA LEU A 69 -4.86 -4.52 -3.22
C LEU A 69 -5.79 -3.66 -2.37
N GLY A 70 -5.25 -2.96 -1.38
CA GLY A 70 -6.03 -2.01 -0.58
C GLY A 70 -5.22 -1.31 0.49
N THR A 71 -5.92 -0.51 1.28
CA THR A 71 -5.35 0.10 2.49
C THR A 71 -5.60 -0.81 3.68
N LEU A 72 -4.61 -1.00 4.54
CA LEU A 72 -4.84 -1.53 5.89
C LEU A 72 -4.89 -0.32 6.80
N VAL A 73 -6.11 0.13 7.14
CA VAL A 73 -6.40 1.45 7.73
C VAL A 73 -6.37 2.56 6.68
N THR A 74 -7.55 3.10 6.39
CA THR A 74 -7.74 4.32 5.59
C THR A 74 -7.83 5.50 6.53
N SER A 75 -7.08 6.57 6.28
CA SER A 75 -7.24 7.79 7.06
C SER A 75 -8.41 8.58 6.50
N VAL A 76 -9.54 8.57 7.20
CA VAL A 76 -10.68 9.43 6.84
C VAL A 76 -10.46 10.82 7.42
N LYS A 77 -9.98 11.76 6.61
CA LYS A 77 -10.23 13.19 6.86
C LYS A 77 -11.42 13.59 6.00
N PRO A 78 -12.64 13.73 6.55
CA PRO A 78 -13.76 14.23 5.77
C PRO A 78 -13.45 15.66 5.33
N HIS A 79 -13.27 15.86 4.02
CA HIS A 79 -13.24 17.18 3.42
C HIS A 79 -14.69 17.54 3.04
N SER A 80 -15.38 18.25 3.94
CA SER A 80 -16.72 18.77 3.66
C SER A 80 -16.59 19.97 2.72
N ARG A 81 -17.22 19.90 1.54
CA ARG A 81 -17.36 21.05 0.61
C ARG A 81 -18.37 22.10 1.11
N ILE A 82 -19.01 21.88 2.27
CA ILE A 82 -20.04 22.77 2.84
C ILE A 82 -19.43 23.77 3.85
N THR A 83 -18.20 23.52 4.30
CA THR A 83 -17.53 24.30 5.38
C THR A 83 -16.28 25.05 4.91
N THR A 84 -16.23 25.46 3.64
CA THR A 84 -15.20 26.38 3.10
C THR A 84 -15.86 27.57 2.43
#